data_AF-A0A969NYG8-F1
#
_entry.id   AF-A0A969NYG8-F1
#
_cell.length_a   1.000
_cell.length_b   1.000
_cell.length_c   1.000
_cell.angle_alpha   90.00
_cell.angle_beta   90.00
_cell.angle_gamma   90.00
#
_symmetry.space_group_name_H-M   'P 1'
#
loop_
_entity.id
_entity.type
_entity.pdbx_description
1 polymer ?
#
loop_
_entity_poly.entity_id
_entity_poly.type
_entity_poly.pdbx_seq_one_letter_code
_entity_poly.pdbx_strand_id
1 'polypeptide(L)'
;MVHQFRGTLVVLFLVLFMAASLVVGQSYAQDDAICFDQTPYCISGRIAQFWQQQGGLPVFGLPITAQQEEVIEGETLQVQWFERNRLELHPENAPPYDVLLGRLGVDTLDQRDIDWNAFPRSGPRNDCLFFETGHNVCGDILAAWRSNGLEIDGEPGFSIDESTALFGLPLSDEQVETLSDNNAYTVQWFERARFELHPENDPPYQVQLGLLGAELLQAPAPEPPGAEATPTEEPPVAEATPTTAPDPSRPRLTSPKIVFQAERDGNREVYIMNPDGTEQINLSNSPAADENPVLSPDGTRIAFESSRDGNMNIFVMNIDGTDIRRLTDNPEDDEDPAWSPDSTRIAYASERDGDKEIYLIDADGAAEPEQLTNRADCTHPTWSPDGNRVAFESDQGGNYDIFAIDVDGRNLQPLTIQSSHDRFPVWSPEGERIVFVSDRDGDDNIFVMLSNGADPSRRSKDKEDDIDPSWSPDGREIVFASRRDRGYELYVMRDDGEDVRQLTDTLGDNKAPHWGE
;
A
#
# COMPACT_ATOMS: atom_id res chain seq x y z
N MET A 1 -99.26 -31.91 22.11
CA MET A 1 -99.27 -30.84 23.13
C MET A 1 -97.81 -30.51 23.41
N VAL A 2 -97.15 -29.39 23.05
CA VAL A 2 -97.42 -28.13 22.31
C VAL A 2 -96.09 -27.77 21.59
N HIS A 3 -96.16 -26.95 20.53
CA HIS A 3 -95.30 -26.84 19.34
C HIS A 3 -93.88 -26.20 19.43
N GLN A 4 -93.02 -26.64 18.49
CA GLN A 4 -92.02 -25.93 17.63
C GLN A 4 -91.16 -24.79 18.24
N PHE A 5 -89.84 -25.01 18.36
CA PHE A 5 -88.72 -24.66 17.43
C PHE A 5 -88.11 -23.26 17.63
N ARG A 6 -86.83 -23.23 18.02
CA ARG A 6 -85.68 -22.55 17.37
C ARG A 6 -84.63 -22.16 18.42
N GLY A 7 -83.43 -22.72 18.27
CA GLY A 7 -82.23 -22.21 18.93
C GLY A 7 -81.77 -20.91 18.27
N THR A 8 -80.93 -20.13 18.96
CA THR A 8 -79.47 -20.12 18.79
C THR A 8 -78.86 -19.02 19.68
N LEU A 9 -77.79 -19.40 20.38
CA LEU A 9 -76.60 -18.64 20.82
C LEU A 9 -76.72 -17.23 21.44
N VAL A 10 -76.19 -17.14 22.67
CA VAL A 10 -75.52 -15.96 23.22
C VAL A 10 -74.23 -16.44 23.90
N VAL A 11 -73.06 -16.07 23.39
CA VAL A 11 -71.80 -16.06 24.17
C VAL A 11 -71.00 -14.83 23.75
N LEU A 12 -70.59 -14.06 24.76
CA LEU A 12 -69.99 -12.73 24.73
C LEU A 12 -68.57 -12.75 24.10
N PHE A 13 -68.25 -11.71 23.33
CA PHE A 13 -66.95 -11.47 22.69
C PHE A 13 -65.87 -11.04 23.71
N LEU A 14 -64.73 -11.73 23.70
CA LEU A 14 -63.43 -11.26 24.17
C LEU A 14 -62.40 -11.71 23.13
N VAL A 15 -61.87 -10.76 22.36
CA VAL A 15 -60.85 -10.99 21.32
C VAL A 15 -59.50 -11.03 22.03
N LEU A 16 -58.82 -12.18 22.01
CA LEU A 16 -57.42 -12.30 22.41
C LEU A 16 -56.62 -13.02 21.31
N PHE A 17 -55.49 -12.42 20.99
CA PHE A 17 -54.54 -12.72 19.91
C PHE A 17 -54.08 -14.18 19.86
N MET A 18 -54.10 -14.79 18.67
CA MET A 18 -53.23 -15.92 18.33
C MET A 18 -52.08 -15.40 17.47
N ALA A 19 -50.90 -15.30 18.09
CA ALA A 19 -49.64 -15.06 17.39
C ALA A 19 -49.21 -16.37 16.71
N ALA A 20 -49.22 -16.40 15.38
CA ALA A 20 -48.50 -17.40 14.61
C ALA A 20 -47.07 -16.88 14.43
N SER A 21 -46.14 -17.41 15.23
CA SER A 21 -44.71 -17.16 15.07
C SER A 21 -44.22 -17.81 13.79
N LEU A 22 -44.18 -17.05 12.71
CA LEU A 22 -43.25 -17.32 11.62
C LEU A 22 -41.86 -17.01 12.16
N VAL A 23 -41.06 -18.07 12.35
CA VAL A 23 -39.61 -17.93 12.49
C VAL A 23 -39.11 -17.43 11.14
N VAL A 24 -39.06 -16.12 10.98
CA VAL A 24 -38.18 -15.49 10.01
C VAL A 24 -36.80 -15.74 10.59
N GLY A 25 -36.07 -16.69 10.01
CA GLY A 25 -34.63 -16.73 10.22
C GLY A 25 -34.12 -15.35 9.86
N GLN A 26 -33.57 -14.64 10.85
CA GLN A 26 -32.74 -13.49 10.55
C GLN A 26 -31.62 -14.03 9.68
N SER A 27 -31.63 -13.68 8.39
CA SER A 27 -30.40 -13.72 7.63
C SER A 27 -29.50 -12.70 8.31
N TYR A 28 -28.52 -13.17 9.06
CA TYR A 28 -27.36 -12.36 9.36
C TYR A 28 -26.87 -11.82 8.02
N ALA A 29 -26.80 -10.50 7.91
CA ALA A 29 -26.13 -9.84 6.81
C ALA A 29 -24.75 -10.51 6.68
N GLN A 30 -24.40 -10.91 5.47
CA GLN A 30 -23.14 -11.56 5.17
C GLN A 30 -22.03 -10.56 5.53
N ASP A 31 -21.25 -10.87 6.58
CA ASP A 31 -20.18 -10.03 7.11
C ASP A 31 -19.19 -9.64 6.00
N ASP A 32 -18.75 -8.37 6.01
CA ASP A 32 -17.75 -7.80 5.09
C ASP A 32 -16.41 -8.56 5.26
N ALA A 33 -16.21 -9.58 4.44
CA ALA A 33 -14.97 -10.34 4.39
C ALA A 33 -13.99 -9.66 3.43
N ILE A 34 -12.75 -9.44 3.88
CA ILE A 34 -11.64 -8.96 3.04
C ILE A 34 -10.95 -10.20 2.48
N CYS A 35 -10.96 -10.35 1.17
CA CYS A 35 -10.34 -11.46 0.46
C CYS A 35 -9.12 -10.97 -0.32
N PHE A 36 -8.11 -11.82 -0.43
CA PHE A 36 -6.85 -11.52 -1.11
C PHE A 36 -6.68 -12.50 -2.26
N ASP A 37 -6.20 -12.05 -3.42
CA ASP A 37 -6.06 -12.96 -4.56
C ASP A 37 -4.85 -13.91 -4.44
N GLN A 38 -3.88 -13.53 -3.61
CA GLN A 38 -2.65 -14.29 -3.38
C GLN A 38 -2.88 -15.55 -2.53
N THR A 39 -4.03 -15.64 -1.85
CA THR A 39 -4.32 -16.70 -0.88
C THR A 39 -5.80 -17.07 -0.95
N PRO A 40 -6.18 -18.35 -0.84
CA PRO A 40 -7.59 -18.73 -0.84
C PRO A 40 -8.32 -18.30 0.44
N TYR A 41 -7.63 -17.67 1.39
CA TYR A 41 -8.16 -17.31 2.70
C TYR A 41 -8.59 -15.84 2.74
N CYS A 42 -9.80 -15.61 3.22
CA CYS A 42 -10.30 -14.28 3.54
C CYS A 42 -10.26 -14.06 5.05
N ILE A 43 -10.19 -12.81 5.46
CA ILE A 43 -10.36 -12.38 6.84
C ILE A 43 -11.76 -11.78 7.00
N SER A 44 -12.40 -11.96 8.14
CA SER A 44 -13.73 -11.38 8.37
C SER A 44 -13.94 -11.02 9.84
N GLY A 45 -15.03 -10.30 10.11
CA GLY A 45 -15.46 -9.98 11.46
C GLY A 45 -14.41 -9.17 12.25
N ARG A 46 -14.27 -9.48 13.53
CA ARG A 46 -13.42 -8.68 14.43
C ARG A 46 -11.93 -8.77 14.12
N ILE A 47 -11.45 -9.94 13.68
CA ILE A 47 -10.05 -10.13 13.26
C ILE A 47 -9.74 -9.25 12.05
N ALA A 48 -10.63 -9.18 11.06
CA ALA A 48 -10.45 -8.28 9.90
C ALA A 48 -10.39 -6.80 10.30
N GLN A 49 -11.28 -6.37 11.21
CA GLN A 49 -11.29 -5.00 11.72
C GLN A 49 -10.00 -4.65 12.46
N PHE A 50 -9.51 -5.56 13.31
CA PHE A 50 -8.24 -5.34 14.01
C PHE A 50 -7.07 -5.30 13.03
N TRP A 51 -7.00 -6.25 12.10
CA TRP A 51 -5.97 -6.31 11.07
C TRP A 51 -5.90 -4.99 10.28
N GLN A 52 -7.05 -4.46 9.83
CA GLN A 52 -7.12 -3.21 9.07
C GLN A 52 -6.71 -1.99 9.90
N GLN A 53 -7.14 -1.92 11.18
CA GLN A 53 -6.82 -0.80 12.06
C GLN A 53 -5.36 -0.77 12.50
N GLN A 54 -4.70 -1.91 12.53
CA GLN A 54 -3.39 -2.08 13.14
C GLN A 54 -2.28 -2.26 12.10
N GLY A 55 -2.45 -1.67 10.91
CA GLY A 55 -1.42 -1.61 9.86
C GLY A 55 -1.45 -2.72 8.82
N GLY A 56 -2.43 -3.64 8.88
CA GLY A 56 -2.77 -4.54 7.77
C GLY A 56 -1.63 -5.38 7.22
N LEU A 57 -1.48 -5.38 5.90
CA LEU A 57 -0.54 -6.24 5.17
C LEU A 57 0.93 -5.98 5.52
N PRO A 58 1.40 -4.72 5.63
CA PRO A 58 2.74 -4.41 6.12
C PRO A 58 3.06 -5.04 7.49
N VAL A 59 2.11 -5.03 8.41
CA VAL A 59 2.33 -5.52 9.79
C VAL A 59 2.17 -7.03 9.89
N PHE A 60 1.04 -7.57 9.45
CA PHE A 60 0.69 -8.98 9.72
C PHE A 60 1.01 -9.92 8.55
N GLY A 61 1.09 -9.40 7.32
CA GLY A 61 1.19 -10.19 6.10
C GLY A 61 -0.16 -10.75 5.63
N LEU A 62 -0.14 -11.61 4.61
CA LEU A 62 -1.32 -12.26 4.05
C LEU A 62 -1.88 -13.33 5.01
N PRO A 63 -3.21 -13.58 5.03
CA PRO A 63 -3.75 -14.72 5.74
C PRO A 63 -3.31 -16.03 5.08
N ILE A 64 -2.80 -16.97 5.87
CA ILE A 64 -2.29 -18.27 5.43
C ILE A 64 -3.15 -19.44 5.93
N THR A 65 -4.20 -19.14 6.71
CA THR A 65 -5.27 -20.09 7.03
C THR A 65 -6.64 -19.40 6.97
N ALA A 66 -7.70 -20.22 6.88
CA ALA A 66 -9.04 -19.76 7.21
C ALA A 66 -9.13 -19.52 8.73
N GLN A 67 -10.01 -18.60 9.15
CA GLN A 67 -10.31 -18.44 10.56
C GLN A 67 -10.86 -19.77 11.14
N GLN A 68 -10.30 -20.23 12.26
CA GLN A 68 -10.59 -21.53 12.85
C GLN A 68 -10.52 -21.50 14.38
N GLU A 69 -11.08 -22.53 15.03
CA GLU A 69 -10.92 -22.71 16.47
C GLU A 69 -9.60 -23.44 16.77
N GLU A 70 -8.80 -22.89 17.67
CA GLU A 70 -7.59 -23.53 18.18
C GLU A 70 -7.55 -23.47 19.71
N VAL A 71 -6.89 -24.47 20.31
CA VAL A 71 -6.66 -24.48 21.76
C VAL A 71 -5.30 -23.85 22.04
N ILE A 72 -5.31 -22.62 22.57
CA ILE A 72 -4.13 -21.86 22.95
C ILE A 72 -4.12 -21.75 24.48
N GLU A 73 -3.03 -22.20 25.12
CA GLU A 73 -2.87 -22.19 26.59
C GLU A 73 -4.04 -22.82 27.39
N GLY A 74 -4.77 -23.75 26.77
CA GLY A 74 -5.91 -24.44 27.38
C GLY A 74 -7.27 -23.78 27.17
N GLU A 75 -7.31 -22.65 26.46
CA GLU A 75 -8.53 -21.94 26.06
C GLU A 75 -8.81 -22.18 24.57
N THR A 76 -10.08 -22.34 24.21
CA THR A 76 -10.48 -22.47 22.79
C THR A 76 -10.80 -21.09 22.25
N LEU A 77 -9.96 -20.62 21.33
CA LEU A 77 -10.03 -19.28 20.75
C LEU A 77 -10.34 -19.36 19.26
N GLN A 78 -10.98 -18.31 18.74
CA GLN A 78 -11.06 -18.09 17.30
C GLN A 78 -9.73 -17.46 16.87
N VAL A 79 -9.04 -18.11 15.95
CA VAL A 79 -7.72 -17.68 15.50
C VAL A 79 -7.65 -17.62 13.98
N GLN A 80 -6.76 -16.78 13.48
CA GLN A 80 -6.37 -16.82 12.08
C GLN A 80 -4.86 -16.58 11.96
N TRP A 81 -4.21 -17.37 11.11
CA TRP A 81 -2.78 -17.27 10.86
C TRP A 81 -2.52 -16.38 9.66
N PHE A 82 -1.48 -15.57 9.80
CA PHE A 82 -0.92 -14.70 8.78
C PHE A 82 0.57 -15.01 8.61
N GLU A 83 1.21 -14.48 7.58
CA GLU A 83 2.62 -14.75 7.30
C GLU A 83 3.53 -14.40 8.49
N ARG A 84 3.26 -13.31 9.21
CA ARG A 84 4.09 -12.84 10.33
C ARG A 84 3.49 -13.08 11.71
N ASN A 85 2.17 -13.21 11.83
CA ASN A 85 1.48 -13.29 13.12
C ASN A 85 0.33 -14.31 13.14
N ARG A 86 -0.07 -14.70 14.35
CA ARG A 86 -1.34 -15.38 14.62
C ARG A 86 -2.21 -14.40 15.41
N LEU A 87 -3.40 -14.08 14.91
CA LEU A 87 -4.37 -13.23 15.61
C LEU A 87 -5.34 -14.11 16.38
N GLU A 88 -5.53 -13.79 17.66
CA GLU A 88 -6.28 -14.58 18.64
C GLU A 88 -7.42 -13.72 19.19
N LEU A 89 -8.67 -14.10 18.91
CA LEU A 89 -9.84 -13.36 19.38
C LEU A 89 -10.23 -13.80 20.80
N HIS A 90 -10.23 -12.83 21.70
CA HIS A 90 -10.59 -12.88 23.13
C HIS A 90 -11.84 -12.02 23.39
N PRO A 91 -13.06 -12.54 23.15
CA PRO A 91 -14.30 -11.76 23.22
C PRO A 91 -14.62 -11.21 24.62
N GLU A 92 -13.97 -11.71 25.66
CA GLU A 92 -14.07 -11.25 27.04
C GLU A 92 -13.38 -9.89 27.29
N ASN A 93 -12.43 -9.52 26.45
CA ASN A 93 -11.72 -8.24 26.55
C ASN A 93 -12.45 -7.14 25.76
N ALA A 94 -12.14 -5.89 26.07
CA ALA A 94 -12.65 -4.75 25.32
C ALA A 94 -11.69 -4.39 24.17
N PRO A 95 -12.18 -3.96 23.00
CA PRO A 95 -11.33 -3.40 21.94
C PRO A 95 -10.42 -2.27 22.43
N PRO A 96 -9.17 -2.18 21.92
CA PRO A 96 -8.57 -3.05 20.90
C PRO A 96 -7.96 -4.37 21.45
N TYR A 97 -8.01 -4.62 22.76
CA TYR A 97 -7.37 -5.76 23.43
C TYR A 97 -8.12 -7.10 23.32
N ASP A 98 -9.22 -7.11 22.58
CA ASP A 98 -10.00 -8.30 22.26
C ASP A 98 -9.37 -9.12 21.12
N VAL A 99 -8.36 -8.60 20.43
CA VAL A 99 -7.51 -9.39 19.52
C VAL A 99 -6.07 -9.30 20.01
N LEU A 100 -5.48 -10.45 20.34
CA LEU A 100 -4.11 -10.57 20.80
C LEU A 100 -3.25 -11.23 19.73
N LEU A 101 -1.95 -10.93 19.76
CA LEU A 101 -0.96 -11.56 18.89
C LEU A 101 -0.31 -12.74 19.61
N GLY A 102 -0.34 -13.89 18.95
CA GLY A 102 0.34 -15.11 19.38
C GLY A 102 1.85 -14.90 19.52
N ARG A 103 2.46 -15.63 20.45
CA ARG A 103 3.89 -15.55 20.77
C ARG A 103 4.74 -16.35 19.79
N LEU A 104 4.65 -16.02 18.49
CA LEU A 104 5.26 -16.81 17.44
C LEU A 104 6.79 -16.92 17.54
N GLY A 105 7.47 -15.94 18.16
CA GLY A 105 8.89 -16.05 18.44
C GLY A 105 9.20 -17.14 19.46
N VAL A 106 8.41 -17.22 20.54
CA VAL A 106 8.49 -18.33 21.51
C VAL A 106 8.12 -19.65 20.86
N ASP A 107 6.96 -19.71 20.18
CA ASP A 107 6.44 -20.93 19.55
C ASP A 107 7.46 -21.50 18.55
N THR A 108 8.15 -20.65 17.79
CA THR A 108 9.18 -21.07 16.82
C THR A 108 10.42 -21.62 17.51
N LEU A 109 10.91 -20.96 18.56
CA LEU A 109 12.07 -21.42 19.31
C LEU A 109 11.78 -22.75 20.00
N ASP A 110 10.58 -22.91 20.57
CA ASP A 110 10.11 -24.14 21.19
C ASP A 110 9.97 -25.28 20.15
N GLN A 111 9.41 -25.00 18.96
CA GLN A 111 9.30 -25.98 17.87
C GLN A 111 10.69 -26.47 17.40
N ARG A 112 11.71 -25.61 17.49
CA ARG A 112 13.11 -25.92 17.15
C ARG A 112 13.90 -26.56 18.31
N ASP A 113 13.26 -26.82 19.45
CA ASP A 113 13.90 -27.34 20.68
C ASP A 113 15.05 -26.43 21.17
N ILE A 114 14.89 -25.11 21.01
CA ILE A 114 15.85 -24.09 21.44
C ILE A 114 15.40 -23.51 22.79
N ASP A 115 16.17 -23.77 23.85
CA ASP A 115 15.95 -23.14 25.16
C ASP A 115 16.40 -21.68 25.15
N TRP A 116 15.47 -20.79 24.80
CA TRP A 116 15.70 -19.35 24.73
C TRP A 116 15.98 -18.73 26.10
N ASN A 117 15.60 -19.36 27.22
CA ASN A 117 15.97 -18.86 28.55
C ASN A 117 17.49 -18.94 28.80
N ALA A 118 18.16 -19.85 28.10
CA ALA A 118 19.61 -20.02 28.13
C ALA A 118 20.37 -19.02 27.25
N PHE A 119 19.68 -18.16 26.49
CA PHE A 119 20.36 -17.15 25.69
C PHE A 119 21.23 -16.21 26.57
N PRO A 120 22.45 -15.84 26.11
CA PRO A 120 23.32 -14.96 26.85
C PRO A 120 22.68 -13.59 27.09
N ARG A 121 22.84 -13.07 28.32
CA ARG A 121 22.38 -11.73 28.73
C ARG A 121 23.58 -10.84 28.94
N SER A 122 23.64 -9.70 28.26
CA SER A 122 24.82 -8.82 28.31
C SER A 122 24.73 -7.67 29.31
N GLY A 123 23.61 -7.52 30.04
CA GLY A 123 23.37 -6.40 30.95
C GLY A 123 23.20 -5.06 30.21
N PRO A 124 22.86 -3.96 30.89
CA PRO A 124 22.54 -2.69 30.23
C PRO A 124 23.73 -2.14 29.43
N ARG A 125 23.49 -1.76 28.18
CA ARG A 125 24.46 -1.09 27.30
C ARG A 125 24.06 0.35 27.03
N ASN A 126 25.04 1.20 26.74
CA ASN A 126 24.78 2.58 26.29
C ASN A 126 24.14 2.56 24.90
N ASP A 127 23.25 3.51 24.62
CA ASP A 127 22.55 3.70 23.34
C ASP A 127 21.60 2.54 22.94
N CYS A 128 21.23 1.69 23.90
CA CYS A 128 20.27 0.61 23.72
C CYS A 128 19.09 0.76 24.68
N LEU A 129 17.94 0.15 24.34
CA LEU A 129 16.89 -0.14 25.32
C LEU A 129 17.22 -1.45 26.04
N PHE A 130 17.21 -1.42 27.37
CA PHE A 130 17.43 -2.60 28.21
C PHE A 130 16.12 -3.04 28.86
N PHE A 131 15.73 -4.29 28.63
CA PHE A 131 14.45 -4.84 29.07
C PHE A 131 14.61 -5.74 30.30
N GLU A 132 13.50 -5.98 31.00
CA GLU A 132 13.47 -6.82 32.20
C GLU A 132 13.86 -8.29 31.95
N THR A 133 13.78 -8.74 30.69
CA THR A 133 14.27 -10.05 30.25
C THR A 133 15.80 -10.19 30.36
N GLY A 134 16.51 -9.06 30.53
CA GLY A 134 17.95 -8.97 30.62
C GLY A 134 18.66 -8.79 29.27
N HIS A 135 17.89 -8.51 28.21
CA HIS A 135 18.37 -8.31 26.84
C HIS A 135 18.33 -6.84 26.42
N ASN A 136 19.22 -6.47 25.51
CA ASN A 136 19.25 -5.14 24.92
C ASN A 136 18.69 -5.16 23.50
N VAL A 137 17.97 -4.11 23.11
CA VAL A 137 17.65 -3.82 21.71
C VAL A 137 18.44 -2.57 21.30
N CYS A 138 19.25 -2.68 20.26
CA CYS A 138 20.26 -1.68 19.89
C CYS A 138 20.20 -1.36 18.38
N GLY A 139 20.90 -0.31 17.95
CA GLY A 139 21.23 -0.07 16.55
C GLY A 139 20.03 -0.05 15.61
N ASP A 140 20.18 -0.70 14.46
CA ASP A 140 19.18 -0.72 13.39
C ASP A 140 17.91 -1.46 13.80
N ILE A 141 18.03 -2.54 14.59
CA ILE A 141 16.87 -3.25 15.13
C ILE A 141 16.11 -2.37 16.12
N LEU A 142 16.79 -1.57 16.94
CA LEU A 142 16.12 -0.59 17.82
C LEU A 142 15.41 0.50 17.02
N ALA A 143 16.00 0.96 15.91
CA ALA A 143 15.36 1.92 15.04
C ALA A 143 14.08 1.32 14.42
N ALA A 144 14.17 0.13 13.82
CA ALA A 144 13.03 -0.58 13.26
C ALA A 144 11.94 -0.87 14.30
N TRP A 145 12.34 -1.29 15.51
CA TRP A 145 11.41 -1.56 16.62
C TRP A 145 10.66 -0.29 17.04
N ARG A 146 11.31 0.87 17.09
CA ARG A 146 10.65 2.16 17.45
C ARG A 146 9.76 2.71 16.35
N SER A 147 10.03 2.36 15.10
CA SER A 147 9.24 2.78 13.94
C SER A 147 8.02 1.89 13.68
N ASN A 148 7.78 0.86 14.52
CA ASN A 148 6.67 -0.06 14.34
C ASN A 148 5.99 -0.37 15.68
N GLY A 149 4.67 -0.48 15.69
CA GLY A 149 3.88 -0.82 16.87
C GLY A 149 2.41 -1.03 16.52
N LEU A 150 1.63 -1.41 17.52
CA LEU A 150 0.17 -1.38 17.42
C LEU A 150 -0.32 0.02 17.80
N GLU A 151 -1.15 0.65 16.96
CA GLU A 151 -1.75 1.96 17.24
C GLU A 151 -2.87 1.81 18.29
N ILE A 152 -2.59 2.18 19.54
CA ILE A 152 -3.49 1.91 20.68
C ILE A 152 -3.93 3.21 21.35
N ASP A 153 -3.12 4.27 21.33
CA ASP A 153 -3.39 5.51 22.07
C ASP A 153 -3.80 6.71 21.20
N GLY A 154 -3.63 6.63 19.89
CA GLY A 154 -3.97 7.64 18.90
C GLY A 154 -2.95 8.78 18.78
N GLU A 155 -1.75 8.63 19.36
CA GLU A 155 -0.69 9.62 19.29
C GLU A 155 0.31 9.32 18.15
N PRO A 156 0.96 10.35 17.56
CA PRO A 156 1.91 10.12 16.47
C PRO A 156 3.16 9.32 16.90
N GLY A 157 3.52 8.33 16.08
CA GLY A 157 4.65 7.42 16.33
C GLY A 157 4.30 6.32 17.34
N PHE A 158 5.25 5.44 17.64
CA PHE A 158 4.98 4.30 18.54
C PHE A 158 5.68 4.47 19.88
N SER A 159 4.88 4.41 20.94
CA SER A 159 5.38 4.30 22.29
C SER A 159 6.08 2.96 22.53
N ILE A 160 6.86 2.87 23.61
CA ILE A 160 7.49 1.60 24.02
C ILE A 160 6.43 0.51 24.23
N ASP A 161 5.27 0.87 24.77
CA ASP A 161 4.20 -0.08 25.06
C ASP A 161 3.54 -0.59 23.78
N GLU A 162 3.42 0.23 22.74
CA GLU A 162 2.85 -0.13 21.44
C GLU A 162 3.77 -1.00 20.61
N SER A 163 5.07 -0.68 20.56
CA SER A 163 6.08 -1.56 19.97
C SER A 163 6.19 -2.88 20.73
N THR A 164 6.09 -2.85 22.07
CA THR A 164 6.04 -4.07 22.90
C THR A 164 4.76 -4.87 22.68
N ALA A 165 3.63 -4.21 22.41
CA ALA A 165 2.37 -4.90 22.11
C ALA A 165 2.47 -5.69 20.80
N LEU A 166 3.14 -5.12 19.78
CA LEU A 166 3.38 -5.78 18.50
C LEU A 166 4.41 -6.93 18.61
N PHE A 167 5.60 -6.64 19.12
CA PHE A 167 6.73 -7.58 19.07
C PHE A 167 6.89 -8.43 20.32
N GLY A 168 6.37 -7.97 21.46
CA GLY A 168 6.67 -8.50 22.78
C GLY A 168 8.06 -8.12 23.29
N LEU A 169 8.46 -8.73 24.40
CA LEU A 169 9.76 -8.47 25.00
C LEU A 169 10.89 -9.20 24.22
N PRO A 170 12.12 -8.63 24.18
CA PRO A 170 13.24 -9.31 23.55
C PRO A 170 13.63 -10.56 24.35
N LEU A 171 13.76 -11.68 23.65
CA LEU A 171 14.17 -12.99 24.18
C LEU A 171 15.68 -13.21 24.04
N SER A 172 16.34 -12.52 23.12
CA SER A 172 17.77 -12.62 22.86
C SER A 172 18.40 -11.23 22.75
N ASP A 173 19.74 -11.18 22.88
CA ASP A 173 20.50 -10.10 22.24
C ASP A 173 20.63 -10.42 20.73
N GLU A 174 21.15 -9.49 19.93
CA GLU A 174 21.54 -9.74 18.53
C GLU A 174 22.51 -10.94 18.42
N GLN A 175 22.20 -11.87 17.52
CA GLN A 175 23.02 -13.05 17.23
C GLN A 175 22.99 -13.38 15.74
N VAL A 176 24.01 -14.07 15.24
CA VAL A 176 24.06 -14.48 13.82
C VAL A 176 23.41 -15.86 13.68
N GLU A 177 22.44 -15.97 12.78
CA GLU A 177 21.77 -17.22 12.43
C GLU A 177 21.78 -17.43 10.91
N THR A 178 21.84 -18.70 10.49
CA THR A 178 21.63 -19.06 9.08
C THR A 178 20.15 -19.34 8.86
N LEU A 179 19.52 -18.58 7.95
CA LEU A 179 18.08 -18.67 7.69
C LEU A 179 17.79 -19.65 6.53
N SER A 180 16.52 -19.75 6.15
CA SER A 180 15.98 -20.73 5.19
C SER A 180 16.53 -20.59 3.77
N ASP A 181 17.01 -19.40 3.42
CA ASP A 181 17.72 -19.09 2.18
C ASP A 181 19.21 -19.46 2.20
N ASN A 182 19.67 -20.05 3.32
CA ASN A 182 21.03 -20.50 3.57
C ASN A 182 22.06 -19.34 3.68
N ASN A 183 21.59 -18.10 3.87
CA ASN A 183 22.43 -16.95 4.19
C ASN A 183 22.49 -16.71 5.71
N ALA A 184 23.57 -16.07 6.17
CA ALA A 184 23.77 -15.74 7.57
C ALA A 184 23.39 -14.29 7.84
N TYR A 185 22.42 -14.09 8.74
CA TYR A 185 21.89 -12.78 9.10
C TYR A 185 22.08 -12.51 10.58
N THR A 186 22.20 -11.23 10.94
CA THR A 186 22.07 -10.82 12.34
C THR A 186 20.59 -10.81 12.67
N VAL A 187 20.17 -11.62 13.62
CA VAL A 187 18.79 -11.73 14.07
C VAL A 187 18.64 -11.39 15.53
N GLN A 188 17.45 -10.95 15.91
CA GLN A 188 17.06 -10.80 17.30
C GLN A 188 15.65 -11.35 17.52
N TRP A 189 15.51 -12.22 18.52
CA TRP A 189 14.24 -12.84 18.87
C TRP A 189 13.48 -12.00 19.89
N PHE A 190 12.19 -11.88 19.68
CA PHE A 190 11.21 -11.30 20.59
C PHE A 190 10.10 -12.32 20.85
N GLU A 191 9.21 -12.06 21.80
CA GLU A 191 8.14 -13.02 22.12
C GLU A 191 7.24 -13.31 20.92
N ARG A 192 6.98 -12.33 20.05
CA ARG A 192 6.03 -12.43 18.94
C ARG A 192 6.66 -12.32 17.55
N ALA A 193 7.96 -12.02 17.47
CA ALA A 193 8.63 -11.75 16.20
C ALA A 193 10.12 -12.14 16.21
N ARG A 194 10.69 -12.21 15.01
CA ARG A 194 12.13 -12.27 14.78
C ARG A 194 12.51 -11.11 13.85
N PHE A 195 13.41 -10.25 14.31
CA PHE A 195 14.00 -9.21 13.47
C PHE A 195 15.21 -9.77 12.75
N GLU A 196 15.37 -9.41 11.48
CA GLU A 196 16.40 -9.92 10.58
C GLU A 196 17.10 -8.74 9.91
N LEU A 197 18.40 -8.57 10.17
CA LEU A 197 19.22 -7.54 9.54
C LEU A 197 19.85 -8.11 8.26
N HIS A 198 19.33 -7.65 7.13
CA HIS A 198 19.75 -7.85 5.76
C HIS A 198 20.65 -6.68 5.32
N PRO A 199 21.98 -6.74 5.55
CA PRO A 199 22.90 -5.65 5.22
C PRO A 199 23.01 -5.35 3.72
N GLU A 200 22.47 -6.23 2.88
CA GLU A 200 22.34 -6.04 1.43
C GLU A 200 21.27 -5.00 1.04
N ASN A 201 20.34 -4.67 1.93
CA ASN A 201 19.34 -3.63 1.69
C ASN A 201 19.79 -2.32 2.33
N ASP A 202 19.37 -1.18 1.76
CA ASP A 202 19.64 0.12 2.34
C ASP A 202 18.73 0.42 3.54
N PRO A 203 19.18 1.20 4.56
CA PRO A 203 18.30 1.64 5.63
C PRO A 203 17.11 2.45 5.08
N PRO A 204 15.89 2.30 5.64
CA PRO A 204 15.54 1.47 6.80
C PRO A 204 15.20 -0.01 6.49
N TYR A 205 15.22 -0.43 5.22
CA TYR A 205 14.75 -1.76 4.76
C TYR A 205 15.72 -2.91 5.05
N GLN A 206 16.91 -2.57 5.53
CA GLN A 206 17.87 -3.53 6.07
C GLN A 206 17.32 -4.35 7.22
N VAL A 207 16.29 -3.90 7.94
CA VAL A 207 15.67 -4.70 9.00
C VAL A 207 14.30 -5.20 8.56
N GLN A 208 14.16 -6.51 8.45
CA GLN A 208 12.91 -7.18 8.09
C GLN A 208 12.36 -8.01 9.26
N LEU A 209 11.08 -8.36 9.18
CA LEU A 209 10.43 -9.27 10.12
C LEU A 209 10.31 -10.65 9.50
N GLY A 210 10.81 -11.66 10.23
CA GLY A 210 10.69 -13.05 9.83
C GLY A 210 9.23 -13.48 9.68
N LEU A 211 8.96 -14.30 8.66
CA LEU A 211 7.62 -14.83 8.35
C LEU A 211 7.28 -16.01 9.27
N LEU A 212 7.31 -15.78 10.59
CA LEU A 212 7.21 -16.85 11.59
C LEU A 212 5.90 -17.64 11.51
N GLY A 213 4.80 -17.01 11.11
CA GLY A 213 3.54 -17.71 10.90
C GLY A 213 3.63 -18.71 9.74
N ALA A 214 4.27 -18.31 8.64
CA ALA A 214 4.54 -19.20 7.51
C ALA A 214 5.52 -20.31 7.87
N GLU A 215 6.62 -19.99 8.59
CA GLU A 215 7.62 -20.97 9.01
C GLU A 215 7.02 -22.07 9.90
N LEU A 216 6.22 -21.70 10.90
CA LEU A 216 5.61 -22.64 11.84
C LEU A 216 4.63 -23.61 11.16
N LEU A 217 3.87 -23.12 10.18
CA LEU A 217 2.90 -23.94 9.43
C LEU A 217 3.55 -24.79 8.32
N GLN A 218 4.71 -24.39 7.80
CA GLN A 218 5.46 -25.15 6.78
C GLN A 218 6.49 -26.12 7.38
N ALA A 219 6.70 -26.10 8.70
CA ALA A 219 7.63 -27.00 9.35
C ALA A 219 7.22 -28.49 9.12
N PRO A 220 8.09 -29.33 8.55
CA PRO A 220 7.83 -30.75 8.49
C PRO A 220 7.70 -31.29 9.92
N ALA A 221 6.67 -32.11 10.17
CA ALA A 221 6.52 -32.81 11.44
C ALA A 221 7.84 -33.52 11.81
N PRO A 222 8.25 -33.56 13.09
CA PRO A 222 9.49 -34.22 13.48
C PRO A 222 9.47 -35.68 13.03
N GLU A 223 10.38 -36.04 12.12
CA GLU A 223 10.55 -37.43 11.69
C GLU A 223 10.95 -38.31 12.89
N PRO A 224 10.47 -39.55 12.97
CA PRO A 224 10.95 -40.49 13.97
C PRO A 224 12.45 -40.74 13.76
N PRO A 225 13.24 -40.98 14.83
CA PRO A 225 14.69 -41.12 14.70
C PRO A 225 15.02 -42.39 13.90
N GLY A 226 15.54 -42.20 12.69
CA GLY A 226 16.26 -43.24 11.95
C GLY A 226 15.82 -43.42 10.51
N ALA A 227 16.33 -42.57 9.61
CA ALA A 227 16.59 -42.96 8.24
C ALA A 227 17.85 -42.25 7.76
N GLU A 228 18.87 -43.03 7.43
CA GLU A 228 20.19 -42.55 7.00
C GLU A 228 20.10 -41.81 5.65
N ALA A 229 20.83 -40.70 5.56
CA ALA A 229 20.98 -39.90 4.37
C ALA A 229 21.59 -40.68 3.20
N THR A 230 21.04 -40.49 2.01
CA THR A 230 21.76 -40.73 0.74
C THR A 230 22.05 -39.37 0.10
N PRO A 231 23.26 -39.16 -0.49
CA PRO A 231 23.67 -37.85 -0.95
C PRO A 231 23.07 -37.57 -2.34
N THR A 232 22.35 -36.46 -2.46
CA THR A 232 21.89 -35.93 -3.75
C THR A 232 22.92 -34.95 -4.29
N GLU A 233 23.24 -35.16 -5.56
CA GLU A 233 24.23 -34.47 -6.39
C GLU A 233 23.88 -32.98 -6.58
N GLU A 234 24.92 -32.14 -6.56
CA GLU A 234 24.89 -30.67 -6.69
C GLU A 234 24.50 -30.24 -8.13
N PRO A 235 23.54 -29.33 -8.34
CA PRO A 235 23.23 -28.82 -9.67
C PRO A 235 24.23 -27.73 -10.09
N PRO A 236 24.49 -27.55 -11.41
CA PRO A 236 25.52 -26.64 -11.88
C PRO A 236 25.07 -25.19 -11.80
N VAL A 237 26.04 -24.34 -11.49
CA VAL A 237 25.98 -22.87 -11.51
C VAL A 237 25.59 -22.39 -12.91
N ALA A 238 24.48 -21.64 -13.02
CA ALA A 238 24.07 -20.98 -14.25
C ALA A 238 24.62 -19.54 -14.28
N GLU A 239 25.37 -19.24 -15.33
CA GLU A 239 25.82 -17.89 -15.68
C GLU A 239 24.64 -16.99 -16.09
N ALA A 240 24.75 -15.71 -15.76
CA ALA A 240 23.75 -14.67 -16.00
C ALA A 240 23.49 -14.45 -17.50
N THR A 241 22.20 -14.37 -17.86
CA THR A 241 21.70 -13.84 -19.13
C THR A 241 20.89 -12.56 -18.90
N PRO A 242 21.00 -11.53 -19.76
CA PRO A 242 20.29 -10.27 -19.60
C PRO A 242 18.83 -10.35 -20.10
N THR A 243 17.96 -9.65 -19.35
CA THR A 243 16.66 -9.03 -19.68
C THR A 243 15.76 -9.72 -20.71
N THR A 244 14.68 -10.35 -20.23
CA THR A 244 13.32 -10.17 -20.80
C THR A 244 12.21 -10.76 -19.90
N ALA A 245 11.05 -10.08 -19.95
CA ALA A 245 9.73 -10.37 -19.38
C ALA A 245 9.52 -10.04 -17.89
N PRO A 246 8.39 -9.38 -17.53
CA PRO A 246 8.02 -9.13 -16.14
C PRO A 246 7.90 -10.46 -15.41
N ASP A 247 8.53 -10.52 -14.24
CA ASP A 247 8.53 -11.69 -13.38
C ASP A 247 7.07 -12.09 -13.04
N PRO A 248 6.60 -13.28 -13.46
CA PRO A 248 5.25 -13.74 -13.17
C PRO A 248 5.00 -14.05 -11.69
N SER A 249 6.03 -13.97 -10.84
CA SER A 249 5.90 -14.16 -9.39
C SER A 249 5.54 -12.88 -8.62
N ARG A 250 5.65 -11.69 -9.24
CA ARG A 250 5.23 -10.43 -8.58
C ARG A 250 3.70 -10.29 -8.60
N PRO A 251 3.08 -9.85 -7.49
CA PRO A 251 1.64 -9.60 -7.45
C PRO A 251 1.27 -8.56 -8.50
N ARG A 252 0.24 -8.84 -9.31
CA ARG A 252 -0.38 -7.87 -10.22
C ARG A 252 -1.74 -7.47 -9.67
N LEU A 253 -2.15 -6.26 -9.97
CA LEU A 253 -3.53 -5.84 -9.74
C LEU A 253 -4.49 -6.72 -10.56
N THR A 254 -5.56 -7.14 -9.90
CA THR A 254 -6.70 -7.91 -10.45
C THR A 254 -7.97 -7.06 -10.49
N SER A 255 -7.90 -5.88 -9.87
CA SER A 255 -8.93 -4.88 -9.74
C SER A 255 -8.27 -3.49 -9.68
N PRO A 256 -8.94 -2.44 -10.21
CA PRO A 256 -8.34 -1.11 -10.25
C PRO A 256 -8.05 -0.59 -8.84
N LYS A 257 -6.95 0.16 -8.70
CA LYS A 257 -6.56 0.83 -7.45
C LYS A 257 -6.21 2.30 -7.73
N ILE A 258 -6.27 3.10 -6.67
CA ILE A 258 -5.80 4.48 -6.68
C ILE A 258 -4.64 4.57 -5.70
N VAL A 259 -3.46 4.98 -6.18
CA VAL A 259 -2.37 5.44 -5.30
C VAL A 259 -2.44 6.95 -5.19
N PHE A 260 -2.03 7.51 -4.07
CA PHE A 260 -2.08 8.94 -3.81
C PHE A 260 -1.12 9.32 -2.70
N GLN A 261 -0.75 10.59 -2.61
CA GLN A 261 -0.01 11.08 -1.45
C GLN A 261 -0.98 11.61 -0.39
N ALA A 262 -0.68 11.38 0.89
CA ALA A 262 -1.44 11.95 2.00
C ALA A 262 -0.53 12.41 3.14
N GLU A 263 -0.98 13.44 3.87
CA GLU A 263 -0.32 13.92 5.09
C GLU A 263 -1.18 13.58 6.31
N ARG A 264 -0.84 12.53 7.06
CA ARG A 264 -1.65 12.05 8.20
C ARG A 264 -0.93 12.11 9.54
N ASP A 265 0.39 12.02 9.53
CA ASP A 265 1.24 11.87 10.71
C ASP A 265 2.40 12.89 10.75
N GLY A 266 2.37 13.91 9.89
CA GLY A 266 3.27 15.07 9.91
C GLY A 266 4.25 15.15 8.75
N ASN A 267 4.22 14.19 7.83
CA ASN A 267 4.88 14.24 6.53
C ASN A 267 3.98 13.64 5.44
N ARG A 268 4.38 13.80 4.18
CA ARG A 268 3.69 13.21 3.03
C ARG A 268 4.15 11.76 2.85
N GLU A 269 3.19 10.86 2.65
CA GLU A 269 3.46 9.45 2.42
C GLU A 269 2.60 8.91 1.28
N VAL A 270 3.00 7.76 0.72
CA VAL A 270 2.28 7.09 -0.36
C VAL A 270 1.22 6.16 0.20
N TYR A 271 -0.03 6.38 -0.18
CA TYR A 271 -1.17 5.54 0.15
C TYR A 271 -1.74 4.84 -1.08
N ILE A 272 -2.41 3.72 -0.87
CA ILE A 272 -3.22 3.01 -1.86
C ILE A 272 -4.64 2.80 -1.34
N MET A 273 -5.63 2.81 -2.22
CA MET A 273 -7.04 2.55 -1.88
C MET A 273 -7.84 1.92 -3.02
N ASN A 274 -9.03 1.45 -2.69
CA ASN A 274 -10.04 1.09 -3.67
C ASN A 274 -10.63 2.33 -4.36
N PRO A 275 -11.13 2.20 -5.61
CA PRO A 275 -11.82 3.27 -6.33
C PRO A 275 -13.05 3.85 -5.64
N ASP A 276 -13.63 3.14 -4.67
CA ASP A 276 -14.75 3.60 -3.87
C ASP A 276 -14.32 4.40 -2.62
N GLY A 277 -13.02 4.57 -2.39
CA GLY A 277 -12.42 5.26 -1.26
C GLY A 277 -12.14 4.38 -0.05
N THR A 278 -12.49 3.08 -0.11
CA THR A 278 -12.23 2.12 0.98
C THR A 278 -10.81 1.56 0.93
N GLU A 279 -10.41 0.85 1.98
CA GLU A 279 -9.10 0.18 2.08
C GLU A 279 -7.89 1.11 1.86
N GLN A 280 -7.91 2.27 2.48
CA GLN A 280 -6.78 3.20 2.45
C GLN A 280 -5.64 2.67 3.31
N ILE A 281 -4.51 2.32 2.68
CA ILE A 281 -3.34 1.71 3.31
C ILE A 281 -2.12 2.58 3.00
N ASN A 282 -1.34 2.92 4.03
CA ASN A 282 -0.03 3.55 3.87
C ASN A 282 0.99 2.51 3.40
N LEU A 283 1.73 2.80 2.32
CA LEU A 283 2.72 1.92 1.72
C LEU A 283 4.17 2.30 2.04
N SER A 284 4.48 3.55 2.41
CA SER A 284 5.87 4.02 2.47
C SER A 284 6.42 4.18 3.89
N ASN A 285 5.60 4.59 4.87
CA ASN A 285 5.92 4.70 6.31
C ASN A 285 7.37 5.16 6.60
N SER A 286 7.67 6.39 6.19
CA SER A 286 9.00 6.99 6.20
C SER A 286 8.93 8.35 6.88
N PRO A 287 9.95 8.81 7.63
CA PRO A 287 9.99 10.17 8.17
C PRO A 287 10.31 11.24 7.11
N ALA A 288 10.74 10.83 5.92
CA ALA A 288 10.94 11.72 4.77
C ALA A 288 9.61 11.94 4.04
N ALA A 289 9.52 13.03 3.28
CA ALA A 289 8.37 13.20 2.40
C ALA A 289 8.48 12.23 1.21
N ASP A 290 7.41 11.48 0.97
CA ASP A 290 7.20 10.64 -0.19
C ASP A 290 5.98 11.14 -0.98
N GLU A 291 6.17 11.43 -2.27
CA GLU A 291 5.27 12.28 -3.07
C GLU A 291 5.01 11.72 -4.47
N ASN A 292 3.96 12.23 -5.13
CA ASN A 292 3.61 11.96 -6.53
C ASN A 292 3.70 10.48 -6.97
N PRO A 293 2.98 9.55 -6.29
CA PRO A 293 3.04 8.15 -6.63
C PRO A 293 2.31 7.83 -7.94
N VAL A 294 2.92 6.99 -8.78
CA VAL A 294 2.35 6.50 -10.04
C VAL A 294 2.43 4.98 -10.14
N LEU A 295 1.31 4.36 -10.52
CA LEU A 295 1.22 2.92 -10.75
C LEU A 295 1.83 2.54 -12.10
N SER A 296 2.63 1.47 -12.09
CA SER A 296 3.07 0.83 -13.33
C SER A 296 1.87 0.21 -14.08
N PRO A 297 1.84 0.29 -15.42
CA PRO A 297 0.76 -0.29 -16.23
C PRO A 297 0.56 -1.80 -16.10
N ASP A 298 1.57 -2.53 -15.63
CA ASP A 298 1.45 -3.97 -15.32
C ASP A 298 0.89 -4.26 -13.91
N GLY A 299 0.62 -3.21 -13.12
CA GLY A 299 0.03 -3.28 -11.80
C GLY A 299 0.95 -3.88 -10.73
N THR A 300 2.26 -3.99 -10.98
CA THR A 300 3.19 -4.68 -10.05
C THR A 300 3.99 -3.74 -9.16
N ARG A 301 4.19 -2.50 -9.60
CA ARG A 301 5.11 -1.53 -9.00
C ARG A 301 4.51 -0.13 -8.92
N ILE A 302 5.04 0.66 -8.01
CA ILE A 302 4.77 2.09 -7.85
C ILE A 302 6.09 2.83 -7.99
N ALA A 303 6.13 3.89 -8.80
CA ALA A 303 7.21 4.87 -8.77
C ALA A 303 6.75 6.11 -8.01
N PHE A 304 7.63 6.74 -7.25
CA PHE A 304 7.29 7.87 -6.39
C PHE A 304 8.54 8.68 -6.08
N GLU A 305 8.35 9.91 -5.62
CA GLU A 305 9.43 10.79 -5.18
C GLU A 305 9.74 10.57 -3.71
N SER A 306 11.01 10.63 -3.32
CA SER A 306 11.36 10.65 -1.89
C SER A 306 12.58 11.52 -1.59
N SER A 307 12.49 12.22 -0.46
CA SER A 307 13.55 13.08 0.10
C SER A 307 14.48 12.37 1.08
N ARG A 308 14.38 11.04 1.20
CA ARG A 308 15.10 10.27 2.24
C ARG A 308 16.63 10.40 2.18
N ASP A 309 17.18 10.80 1.04
CA ASP A 309 18.62 10.98 0.83
C ASP A 309 19.09 12.44 0.82
N GLY A 310 18.20 13.38 1.17
CA GLY A 310 18.51 14.81 1.35
C GLY A 310 18.10 15.73 0.20
N ASN A 311 17.82 15.17 -0.98
CA ASN A 311 17.19 15.80 -2.14
C ASN A 311 16.09 14.86 -2.69
N MET A 312 15.21 15.37 -3.56
CA MET A 312 14.19 14.52 -4.19
C MET A 312 14.83 13.59 -5.22
N ASN A 313 14.54 12.30 -5.08
CA ASN A 313 14.95 11.28 -6.03
C ASN A 313 13.75 10.40 -6.38
N ILE A 314 13.82 9.73 -7.54
CA ILE A 314 12.80 8.76 -7.94
C ILE A 314 13.10 7.43 -7.28
N PHE A 315 12.10 6.88 -6.61
CA PHE A 315 12.10 5.54 -6.02
C PHE A 315 11.07 4.66 -6.70
N VAL A 316 11.28 3.35 -6.62
CA VAL A 316 10.33 2.34 -7.06
C VAL A 316 10.13 1.34 -5.93
N MET A 317 8.89 0.88 -5.77
CA MET A 317 8.52 -0.19 -4.84
C MET A 317 7.53 -1.16 -5.48
N ASN A 318 7.35 -2.32 -4.85
CA ASN A 318 6.25 -3.22 -5.18
C ASN A 318 4.91 -2.60 -4.80
N ILE A 319 3.85 -3.06 -5.47
CA ILE A 319 2.47 -2.63 -5.23
C ILE A 319 2.00 -2.82 -3.78
N ASP A 320 2.63 -3.74 -3.04
CA ASP A 320 2.36 -4.03 -1.62
C ASP A 320 3.21 -3.20 -0.64
N GLY A 321 4.02 -2.25 -1.14
CA GLY A 321 4.91 -1.40 -0.35
C GLY A 321 6.29 -2.01 -0.05
N THR A 322 6.56 -3.24 -0.50
CA THR A 322 7.87 -3.88 -0.30
C THR A 322 8.88 -3.52 -1.40
N ASP A 323 10.14 -3.95 -1.27
CA ASP A 323 11.18 -3.76 -2.31
C ASP A 323 11.37 -2.29 -2.74
N ILE A 324 11.28 -1.37 -1.78
CA ILE A 324 11.55 0.05 -2.01
C ILE A 324 13.04 0.22 -2.34
N ARG A 325 13.33 0.76 -3.52
CA ARG A 325 14.69 1.02 -3.98
C ARG A 325 14.78 2.34 -4.71
N ARG A 326 15.94 2.99 -4.60
CA ARG A 326 16.23 4.22 -5.33
C ARG A 326 16.52 3.92 -6.80
N LEU A 327 16.00 4.76 -7.68
CA LEU A 327 16.22 4.65 -9.12
C LEU A 327 17.16 5.74 -9.65
N THR A 328 17.10 6.94 -9.10
CA THR A 328 17.98 8.04 -9.51
C THR A 328 18.93 8.48 -8.39
N ASP A 329 20.14 8.89 -8.75
CA ASP A 329 21.19 9.29 -7.81
C ASP A 329 21.97 10.46 -8.39
N ASN A 330 21.47 11.67 -8.16
CA ASN A 330 22.18 12.88 -8.53
C ASN A 330 21.95 13.95 -7.45
N PRO A 331 22.78 15.01 -7.37
CA PRO A 331 22.70 15.99 -6.28
C PRO A 331 21.54 16.99 -6.42
N GLU A 332 20.93 17.08 -7.59
CA GLU A 332 19.78 17.95 -7.87
C GLU A 332 18.48 17.14 -7.79
N ASP A 333 17.33 17.82 -7.71
CA ASP A 333 16.04 17.17 -7.56
C ASP A 333 15.61 16.43 -8.85
N ASP A 334 15.12 15.20 -8.68
CA ASP A 334 14.40 14.41 -9.68
C ASP A 334 12.95 14.19 -9.22
N GLU A 335 11.99 14.60 -10.05
CA GLU A 335 10.56 14.71 -9.70
C GLU A 335 9.66 14.19 -10.83
N ASP A 336 8.36 14.12 -10.57
CA ASP A 336 7.27 13.82 -11.49
C ASP A 336 7.44 12.51 -12.30
N PRO A 337 7.56 11.33 -11.64
CA PRO A 337 7.74 10.08 -12.35
C PRO A 337 6.50 9.69 -13.17
N ALA A 338 6.72 9.11 -14.35
CA ALA A 338 5.67 8.56 -15.20
C ALA A 338 6.12 7.29 -15.94
N TRP A 339 5.38 6.20 -15.75
CA TRP A 339 5.68 4.92 -16.37
C TRP A 339 5.40 4.90 -17.88
N SER A 340 6.29 4.26 -18.64
CA SER A 340 5.99 3.87 -20.02
C SER A 340 4.89 2.80 -20.06
N PRO A 341 4.04 2.74 -21.11
CA PRO A 341 2.91 1.79 -21.20
C PRO A 341 3.32 0.31 -21.12
N ASP A 342 4.57 -0.01 -21.46
CA ASP A 342 5.14 -1.35 -21.38
C ASP A 342 5.81 -1.66 -20.04
N SER A 343 5.76 -0.74 -19.07
CA SER A 343 6.36 -0.85 -17.74
C SER A 343 7.88 -1.03 -17.72
N THR A 344 8.57 -0.68 -18.82
CA THR A 344 10.02 -0.87 -18.96
C THR A 344 10.85 0.38 -18.67
N ARG A 345 10.25 1.57 -18.75
CA ARG A 345 10.92 2.86 -18.55
C ARG A 345 10.09 3.80 -17.72
N ILE A 346 10.75 4.81 -17.16
CA ILE A 346 10.14 5.90 -16.43
C ILE A 346 10.62 7.21 -17.06
N ALA A 347 9.69 8.11 -17.37
CA ALA A 347 9.98 9.51 -17.65
C ALA A 347 9.91 10.30 -16.35
N TYR A 348 10.78 11.27 -16.15
CA TYR A 348 10.80 12.10 -14.94
C TYR A 348 11.44 13.46 -15.24
N ALA A 349 11.14 14.48 -14.45
CA ALA A 349 11.78 15.80 -14.52
C ALA A 349 13.06 15.82 -13.70
N SER A 350 14.12 16.48 -14.19
CA SER A 350 15.41 16.57 -13.50
C SER A 350 16.05 17.93 -13.70
N GLU A 351 16.60 18.50 -12.62
CA GLU A 351 17.36 19.78 -12.63
C GLU A 351 18.87 19.59 -12.91
N ARG A 352 19.32 18.38 -13.23
CA ARG A 352 20.75 18.03 -13.28
C ARG A 352 21.64 18.88 -14.20
N ASP A 353 21.05 19.57 -15.18
CA ASP A 353 21.76 20.44 -16.12
C ASP A 353 21.57 21.96 -15.88
N GLY A 354 20.84 22.33 -14.83
CA GLY A 354 20.61 23.71 -14.40
C GLY A 354 19.24 24.30 -14.76
N ASP A 355 18.43 23.57 -15.53
CA ASP A 355 17.01 23.78 -15.83
C ASP A 355 16.26 22.44 -15.76
N LYS A 356 14.95 22.45 -15.46
CA LYS A 356 14.15 21.21 -15.36
C LYS A 356 13.93 20.64 -16.75
N GLU A 357 14.40 19.43 -17.00
CA GLU A 357 14.20 18.75 -18.28
C GLU A 357 13.65 17.33 -18.07
N ILE A 358 12.96 16.79 -19.07
CA ILE A 358 12.44 15.42 -19.03
C ILE A 358 13.56 14.45 -19.41
N TYR A 359 13.76 13.47 -18.54
CA TYR A 359 14.68 12.36 -18.70
C TYR A 359 13.93 11.04 -18.75
N LEU A 360 14.52 10.05 -19.42
CA LEU A 360 14.07 8.67 -19.46
C LEU A 360 15.10 7.78 -18.76
N ILE A 361 14.64 6.87 -17.91
CA ILE A 361 15.48 5.85 -17.27
C ILE A 361 14.81 4.48 -17.42
N ASP A 362 15.62 3.43 -17.54
CA ASP A 362 15.12 2.07 -17.47
C ASP A 362 14.56 1.79 -16.08
N ALA A 363 13.42 1.12 -16.02
CA ALA A 363 12.70 0.91 -14.76
C ALA A 363 13.46 0.03 -13.77
N ASP A 364 14.51 -0.70 -14.20
CA ASP A 364 15.42 -1.45 -13.34
C ASP A 364 16.64 -0.64 -12.89
N GLY A 365 16.85 0.56 -13.44
CA GLY A 365 17.98 1.44 -13.17
C GLY A 365 19.31 0.98 -13.77
N ALA A 366 19.29 -0.02 -14.68
CA ALA A 366 20.52 -0.61 -15.20
C ALA A 366 21.24 0.26 -16.25
N ALA A 367 20.50 1.15 -16.91
CA ALA A 367 21.03 2.05 -17.93
C ALA A 367 21.15 3.51 -17.43
N GLU A 368 22.10 4.23 -18.02
CA GLU A 368 22.25 5.67 -17.80
C GLU A 368 21.02 6.43 -18.31
N PRO A 369 20.55 7.48 -17.60
CA PRO A 369 19.43 8.29 -18.04
C PRO A 369 19.64 8.97 -19.40
N GLU A 370 18.60 8.96 -20.22
CA GLU A 370 18.54 9.62 -21.52
C GLU A 370 17.75 10.93 -21.42
N GLN A 371 18.36 12.05 -21.80
CA GLN A 371 17.67 13.34 -21.87
C GLN A 371 16.71 13.40 -23.07
N LEU A 372 15.42 13.67 -22.82
CA LEU A 372 14.38 13.77 -23.86
C LEU A 372 14.16 15.23 -24.33
N THR A 373 14.25 16.20 -23.43
CA THR A 373 14.04 17.64 -23.70
C THR A 373 15.29 18.47 -23.33
N ASN A 374 15.44 19.67 -23.91
CA ASN A 374 16.66 20.50 -23.77
C ASN A 374 16.48 21.98 -24.15
N ARG A 375 15.39 22.62 -23.72
CA ARG A 375 14.99 23.94 -24.21
C ARG A 375 14.54 24.93 -23.12
N ALA A 376 13.78 24.48 -22.14
CA ALA A 376 13.04 25.29 -21.17
C ALA A 376 12.61 24.37 -20.02
N ASP A 377 12.08 24.94 -18.94
CA ASP A 377 11.60 24.11 -17.83
C ASP A 377 10.48 23.21 -18.35
N CYS A 378 10.66 21.90 -18.13
CA CYS A 378 9.75 20.83 -18.51
C CYS A 378 9.48 19.93 -17.29
N THR A 379 8.21 19.75 -16.93
CA THR A 379 7.76 19.00 -15.74
C THR A 379 6.52 18.15 -16.03
N HIS A 380 6.09 17.33 -15.07
CA HIS A 380 4.89 16.48 -15.16
C HIS A 380 4.75 15.69 -16.48
N PRO A 381 5.74 14.85 -16.84
CA PRO A 381 5.63 14.02 -18.02
C PRO A 381 4.50 12.98 -17.90
N THR A 382 3.88 12.62 -19.01
CA THR A 382 2.92 11.53 -19.11
C THR A 382 3.06 10.82 -20.45
N TRP A 383 3.01 9.49 -20.44
CA TRP A 383 3.14 8.71 -21.67
C TRP A 383 1.80 8.58 -22.40
N SER A 384 1.85 8.73 -23.72
CA SER A 384 0.78 8.25 -24.58
C SER A 384 0.64 6.72 -24.46
N PRO A 385 -0.58 6.15 -24.49
CA PRO A 385 -0.79 4.70 -24.28
C PRO A 385 -0.12 3.81 -25.33
N ASP A 386 0.17 4.35 -26.52
CA ASP A 386 0.89 3.63 -27.58
C ASP A 386 2.42 3.66 -27.40
N GLY A 387 2.91 4.40 -26.41
CA GLY A 387 4.33 4.51 -26.06
C GLY A 387 5.17 5.35 -27.03
N ASN A 388 4.55 6.06 -27.97
CA ASN A 388 5.28 6.80 -29.01
C ASN A 388 5.58 8.26 -28.64
N ARG A 389 4.81 8.83 -27.72
CA ARG A 389 4.90 10.24 -27.31
C ARG A 389 4.86 10.41 -25.80
N VAL A 390 5.48 11.49 -25.33
CA VAL A 390 5.37 12.01 -23.96
C VAL A 390 4.73 13.39 -24.03
N ALA A 391 3.68 13.64 -23.26
CA ALA A 391 3.18 14.99 -23.00
C ALA A 391 3.72 15.51 -21.68
N PHE A 392 3.89 16.82 -21.55
CA PHE A 392 4.52 17.45 -20.38
C PHE A 392 4.14 18.93 -20.33
N GLU A 393 4.37 19.55 -19.17
CA GLU A 393 4.25 21.00 -18.98
C GLU A 393 5.54 21.69 -19.40
N SER A 394 5.45 22.85 -20.05
CA SER A 394 6.62 23.70 -20.26
C SER A 394 6.31 25.18 -20.18
N ASP A 395 7.24 25.95 -19.64
CA ASP A 395 7.15 27.40 -19.50
C ASP A 395 7.69 28.19 -20.72
N GLN A 396 8.06 27.48 -21.81
CA GLN A 396 8.68 28.07 -23.01
C GLN A 396 7.88 29.27 -23.59
N GLY A 397 6.58 29.34 -23.34
CA GLY A 397 5.67 30.42 -23.77
C GLY A 397 5.61 31.65 -22.83
N GLY A 398 6.20 31.58 -21.64
CA GLY A 398 6.10 32.58 -20.56
C GLY A 398 5.04 32.27 -19.50
N ASN A 399 4.29 31.19 -19.69
CA ASN A 399 3.37 30.53 -18.75
C ASN A 399 3.47 29.01 -19.01
N TYR A 400 2.98 28.20 -18.07
CA TYR A 400 2.93 26.75 -18.27
C TYR A 400 1.87 26.41 -19.33
N ASP A 401 2.31 25.73 -20.37
CA ASP A 401 1.49 25.17 -21.45
C ASP A 401 1.82 23.68 -21.60
N ILE A 402 0.90 22.92 -22.18
CA ILE A 402 1.08 21.49 -22.43
C ILE A 402 1.69 21.27 -23.81
N PHE A 403 2.78 20.51 -23.85
CA PHE A 403 3.45 20.09 -25.06
C PHE A 403 3.43 18.57 -25.18
N ALA A 404 3.66 18.06 -26.38
CA ALA A 404 3.92 16.65 -26.63
C ALA A 404 5.11 16.48 -27.59
N ILE A 405 5.97 15.53 -27.28
CA ILE A 405 7.18 15.19 -28.05
C ILE A 405 7.19 13.69 -28.35
N ASP A 406 7.77 13.30 -29.48
CA ASP A 406 8.02 11.90 -29.76
C ASP A 406 9.16 11.40 -28.87
N VAL A 407 9.11 10.13 -28.50
CA VAL A 407 10.05 9.50 -27.55
C VAL A 407 11.50 9.46 -28.05
N ASP A 408 11.73 9.76 -29.33
CA ASP A 408 13.06 9.95 -29.92
C ASP A 408 13.56 11.41 -29.85
N GLY A 409 12.86 12.27 -29.10
CA GLY A 409 13.16 13.69 -28.92
C GLY A 409 12.76 14.60 -30.10
N ARG A 410 12.01 14.07 -31.08
CA ARG A 410 11.58 14.83 -32.27
C ARG A 410 10.12 15.26 -32.20
N ASN A 411 9.71 16.04 -33.19
CA ASN A 411 8.31 16.44 -33.41
C ASN A 411 7.61 17.05 -32.18
N LEU A 412 8.35 17.89 -31.46
CA LEU A 412 7.78 18.72 -30.39
C LEU A 412 6.61 19.55 -30.94
N GLN A 413 5.48 19.45 -30.25
CA GLN A 413 4.24 20.12 -30.62
C GLN A 413 3.60 20.74 -29.37
N PRO A 414 3.29 22.06 -29.39
CA PRO A 414 2.41 22.64 -28.38
C PRO A 414 0.97 22.14 -28.58
N LEU A 415 0.33 21.69 -27.50
CA LEU A 415 -1.08 21.32 -27.45
C LEU A 415 -1.94 22.48 -26.93
N THR A 416 -1.39 23.27 -26.01
CA THR A 416 -1.94 24.55 -25.57
C THR A 416 -0.94 25.68 -25.86
N ILE A 417 -1.45 26.91 -26.00
CA ILE A 417 -0.67 28.12 -26.31
C ILE A 417 -1.33 29.39 -25.74
N GLN A 418 -2.18 29.21 -24.73
CA GLN A 418 -3.01 30.30 -24.22
C GLN A 418 -2.26 31.05 -23.12
N SER A 419 -2.75 32.21 -22.69
CA SER A 419 -2.10 32.95 -21.59
C SER A 419 -2.42 32.41 -20.20
N SER A 420 -3.27 31.39 -20.11
CA SER A 420 -3.61 30.65 -18.88
C SER A 420 -2.56 29.59 -18.59
N HIS A 421 -2.38 29.24 -17.33
CA HIS A 421 -1.57 28.09 -16.96
C HIS A 421 -2.36 26.80 -17.24
N ASP A 422 -1.82 25.96 -18.14
CA ASP A 422 -2.33 24.63 -18.45
C ASP A 422 -1.31 23.58 -17.93
N ARG A 423 -1.73 22.74 -16.98
CA ARG A 423 -0.85 21.90 -16.13
C ARG A 423 -1.41 20.47 -15.94
N PHE A 424 -0.62 19.58 -15.34
CA PHE A 424 -0.90 18.19 -14.98
C PHE A 424 -1.56 17.39 -16.11
N PRO A 425 -0.94 17.29 -17.30
CA PRO A 425 -1.53 16.53 -18.40
C PRO A 425 -1.53 15.04 -18.10
N VAL A 426 -2.63 14.34 -18.39
CA VAL A 426 -2.72 12.87 -18.35
C VAL A 426 -3.48 12.35 -19.57
N TRP A 427 -2.88 11.43 -20.31
CA TRP A 427 -3.52 10.77 -21.45
C TRP A 427 -4.67 9.87 -21.00
N SER A 428 -5.77 9.88 -21.75
CA SER A 428 -6.81 8.87 -21.59
C SER A 428 -6.28 7.48 -21.96
N PRO A 429 -6.77 6.38 -21.38
CA PRO A 429 -6.30 5.02 -21.67
C PRO A 429 -6.30 4.63 -23.16
N GLU A 430 -7.25 5.15 -23.93
CA GLU A 430 -7.36 4.91 -25.39
C GLU A 430 -6.53 5.88 -26.24
N GLY A 431 -5.86 6.87 -25.64
CA GLY A 431 -4.98 7.84 -26.30
C GLY A 431 -5.67 8.96 -27.10
N GLU A 432 -7.00 8.99 -27.12
CA GLU A 432 -7.77 9.97 -27.91
C GLU A 432 -7.91 11.35 -27.23
N ARG A 433 -7.75 11.41 -25.91
CA ARG A 433 -7.98 12.61 -25.09
C ARG A 433 -6.86 12.82 -24.07
N ILE A 434 -6.77 14.05 -23.57
CA ILE A 434 -5.91 14.44 -22.45
C ILE A 434 -6.78 15.18 -21.43
N VAL A 435 -6.71 14.76 -20.17
CA VAL A 435 -7.22 15.54 -19.04
C VAL A 435 -6.09 16.41 -18.50
N PHE A 436 -6.41 17.61 -18.05
CA PHE A 436 -5.42 18.57 -17.56
C PHE A 436 -6.09 19.62 -16.66
N VAL A 437 -5.28 20.39 -15.95
CA VAL A 437 -5.70 21.53 -15.11
C VAL A 437 -5.54 22.83 -15.89
N SER A 438 -6.50 23.74 -15.80
CA SER A 438 -6.38 25.09 -16.36
C SER A 438 -6.98 26.15 -15.46
N ASP A 439 -6.27 27.28 -15.33
CA ASP A 439 -6.71 28.47 -14.58
C ASP A 439 -7.50 29.48 -15.44
N ARG A 440 -7.84 29.14 -16.68
CA ARG A 440 -8.46 30.06 -17.65
C ARG A 440 -9.80 30.67 -17.21
N ASP A 441 -10.46 30.07 -16.23
CA ASP A 441 -11.72 30.53 -15.65
C ASP A 441 -11.54 31.33 -14.34
N GLY A 442 -10.30 31.52 -13.87
CA GLY A 442 -9.91 32.31 -12.70
C GLY A 442 -9.45 31.47 -11.49
N ASP A 443 -9.84 30.21 -11.45
CA ASP A 443 -9.49 29.16 -10.49
C ASP A 443 -8.99 27.91 -11.23
N ASP A 444 -8.21 27.05 -10.56
CA ASP A 444 -7.71 25.80 -11.16
C ASP A 444 -8.85 24.80 -11.36
N ASN A 445 -9.04 24.34 -12.59
CA ASN A 445 -10.16 23.47 -12.93
C ASN A 445 -9.72 22.32 -13.84
N ILE A 446 -10.47 21.22 -13.78
CA ILE A 446 -10.23 20.05 -14.63
C ILE A 446 -10.85 20.27 -16.01
N PHE A 447 -10.02 20.21 -17.05
CA PHE A 447 -10.40 20.27 -18.46
C PHE A 447 -10.04 18.98 -19.18
N VAL A 448 -10.74 18.71 -20.28
CA VAL A 448 -10.42 17.62 -21.21
C VAL A 448 -10.37 18.19 -22.62
N MET A 449 -9.35 17.78 -23.39
CA MET A 449 -9.18 18.09 -24.81
C MET A 449 -8.92 16.81 -25.62
N LEU A 450 -9.04 16.91 -26.94
CA LEU A 450 -8.52 15.88 -27.85
C LEU A 450 -6.99 15.84 -27.76
N SER A 451 -6.38 14.68 -27.98
CA SER A 451 -4.92 14.48 -27.85
C SER A 451 -4.06 15.33 -28.80
N ASN A 452 -4.68 15.96 -29.80
CA ASN A 452 -4.04 16.92 -30.69
C ASN A 452 -4.16 18.39 -30.21
N GLY A 453 -4.70 18.64 -29.02
CA GLY A 453 -4.93 19.97 -28.44
C GLY A 453 -6.29 20.60 -28.77
N ALA A 454 -7.13 19.95 -29.57
CA ALA A 454 -8.41 20.52 -30.01
C ALA A 454 -9.53 20.34 -28.98
N ASP A 455 -10.56 21.18 -29.11
CA ASP A 455 -11.82 21.14 -28.35
C ASP A 455 -11.67 21.05 -26.81
N PRO A 456 -10.84 21.91 -26.18
CA PRO A 456 -10.73 21.93 -24.73
C PRO A 456 -12.06 22.33 -24.09
N SER A 457 -12.49 21.57 -23.10
CA SER A 457 -13.76 21.80 -22.40
C SER A 457 -13.64 21.45 -20.92
N ARG A 458 -14.20 22.31 -20.07
CA ARG A 458 -14.18 22.14 -18.61
C ARG A 458 -15.03 20.93 -18.19
N ARG A 459 -14.63 20.26 -17.11
CA ARG A 459 -15.36 19.14 -16.48
C ARG A 459 -15.78 19.45 -15.06
N SER A 460 -14.87 19.93 -14.23
CA SER A 460 -15.22 20.32 -12.88
C SER A 460 -16.05 21.62 -12.87
N LYS A 461 -16.94 21.80 -11.89
CA LYS A 461 -17.95 22.89 -11.89
C LYS A 461 -17.94 23.73 -10.61
N ASP A 462 -17.11 23.34 -9.65
CA ASP A 462 -17.01 24.05 -8.37
C ASP A 462 -16.25 25.38 -8.54
N LYS A 463 -16.08 26.16 -7.48
CA LYS A 463 -15.37 27.45 -7.49
C LYS A 463 -14.06 27.43 -6.70
N GLU A 464 -13.69 26.26 -6.20
CA GLU A 464 -12.43 26.01 -5.51
C GLU A 464 -11.49 25.23 -6.44
N ASP A 465 -10.19 25.26 -6.12
CA ASP A 465 -9.16 24.64 -6.95
C ASP A 465 -9.35 23.11 -7.05
N ASP A 466 -9.36 22.60 -8.28
CA ASP A 466 -9.31 21.19 -8.61
C ASP A 466 -8.01 20.89 -9.39
N ILE A 467 -7.19 19.97 -8.89
CA ILE A 467 -5.85 19.65 -9.42
C ILE A 467 -5.61 18.13 -9.54
N ASP A 468 -4.44 17.75 -10.06
CA ASP A 468 -3.92 16.38 -10.12
C ASP A 468 -4.91 15.34 -10.70
N PRO A 469 -5.46 15.54 -11.91
CA PRO A 469 -6.43 14.60 -12.47
C PRO A 469 -5.77 13.30 -12.95
N SER A 470 -6.45 12.17 -12.78
CA SER A 470 -6.06 10.88 -13.36
C SER A 470 -7.29 10.13 -13.89
N TRP A 471 -7.13 9.47 -15.04
CA TRP A 471 -8.20 8.69 -15.66
C TRP A 471 -8.33 7.33 -14.98
N SER A 472 -9.57 6.92 -14.71
CA SER A 472 -9.88 5.49 -14.53
C SER A 472 -9.38 4.66 -15.71
N PRO A 473 -8.96 3.40 -15.50
CA PRO A 473 -8.45 2.51 -16.56
C PRO A 473 -9.42 2.29 -17.73
N ASP A 474 -10.74 2.38 -17.50
CA ASP A 474 -11.76 2.27 -18.56
C ASP A 474 -12.09 3.61 -19.25
N GLY A 475 -11.46 4.71 -18.79
CA GLY A 475 -11.58 6.06 -19.35
C GLY A 475 -12.92 6.75 -19.10
N ARG A 476 -13.76 6.26 -18.17
CA ARG A 476 -15.11 6.80 -17.92
C ARG A 476 -15.21 7.74 -16.72
N GLU A 477 -14.28 7.61 -15.79
CA GLU A 477 -14.18 8.44 -14.59
C GLU A 477 -12.81 9.12 -14.51
N ILE A 478 -12.76 10.23 -13.78
CA ILE A 478 -11.57 11.02 -13.50
C ILE A 478 -11.51 11.19 -11.98
N VAL A 479 -10.43 10.71 -11.35
CA VAL A 479 -10.07 11.07 -9.97
C VAL A 479 -9.24 12.35 -9.99
N PHE A 480 -9.39 13.21 -8.99
CA PHE A 480 -8.70 14.49 -8.87
C PHE A 480 -8.68 14.95 -7.40
N ALA A 481 -7.77 15.84 -7.06
CA ALA A 481 -7.74 16.49 -5.74
C ALA A 481 -8.51 17.81 -5.78
N SER A 482 -9.29 18.12 -4.74
CA SER A 482 -10.14 19.31 -4.69
C SER A 482 -10.09 20.01 -3.35
N ARG A 483 -10.07 21.35 -3.38
CA ARG A 483 -10.18 22.23 -2.21
C ARG A 483 -11.60 22.59 -1.78
N ARG A 484 -12.61 21.93 -2.35
CA ARG A 484 -14.03 22.24 -2.04
C ARG A 484 -14.42 22.03 -0.57
N ASP A 485 -13.62 21.27 0.18
CA ASP A 485 -13.75 21.09 1.63
C ASP A 485 -12.52 21.63 2.39
N ARG A 486 -12.22 21.05 3.56
CA ARG A 486 -11.05 21.47 4.36
C ARG A 486 -9.81 20.82 3.77
N GLY A 487 -8.91 21.62 3.20
CA GLY A 487 -7.70 21.10 2.57
C GLY A 487 -7.99 20.46 1.22
N TYR A 488 -6.99 19.81 0.63
CA TYR A 488 -7.20 18.99 -0.56
C TYR A 488 -7.69 17.60 -0.17
N GLU A 489 -8.83 17.20 -0.73
CA GLU A 489 -9.37 15.86 -0.62
C GLU A 489 -9.56 15.25 -2.00
N LEU A 490 -9.55 13.92 -2.09
CA LEU A 490 -9.71 13.21 -3.34
C LEU A 490 -11.18 13.04 -3.69
N TYR A 491 -11.47 13.33 -4.94
CA TYR A 491 -12.78 13.25 -5.55
C TYR A 491 -12.71 12.47 -6.84
N VAL A 492 -13.83 11.91 -7.23
CA VAL A 492 -13.99 11.32 -8.55
C VAL A 492 -15.28 11.81 -9.17
N MET A 493 -15.24 12.00 -10.48
CA MET A 493 -16.37 12.38 -11.31
C MET A 493 -16.39 11.54 -12.58
N ARG A 494 -17.54 11.48 -13.24
CA ARG A 494 -17.60 10.96 -14.60
C ARG A 494 -16.92 11.91 -15.58
N ASP A 495 -16.51 11.38 -16.72
CA ASP A 495 -15.82 12.14 -17.77
C ASP A 495 -16.66 13.24 -18.42
N ASP A 496 -17.96 13.34 -18.10
CA ASP A 496 -18.87 14.42 -18.47
C ASP A 496 -18.98 15.51 -17.37
N GLY A 497 -18.29 15.33 -16.25
CA GLY A 497 -18.30 16.24 -15.09
C GLY A 497 -19.53 16.09 -14.19
N GLU A 498 -20.30 15.01 -14.33
CA GLU A 498 -21.40 14.66 -13.43
C GLU A 498 -20.96 13.61 -12.38
N ASP A 499 -21.88 13.27 -11.48
CA ASP A 499 -21.73 12.20 -10.48
C ASP A 499 -20.48 12.34 -9.59
N VAL A 500 -20.18 13.58 -9.17
CA VAL A 500 -19.03 13.88 -8.30
C VAL A 500 -19.21 13.28 -6.91
N ARG A 501 -18.25 12.48 -6.45
CA ARG A 501 -18.23 11.85 -5.13
C ARG A 501 -16.85 11.98 -4.47
N GLN A 502 -16.85 12.16 -3.16
CA GLN A 502 -15.64 12.24 -2.33
C GLN A 502 -15.10 10.83 -2.03
N LEU A 503 -13.79 10.67 -1.99
CA LEU A 503 -13.08 9.42 -1.68
C LEU A 503 -12.36 9.48 -0.32
N THR A 504 -11.83 10.64 0.04
CA THR A 504 -11.08 10.85 1.29
C THR A 504 -11.70 12.00 2.09
N ASP A 505 -11.62 11.91 3.42
CA ASP A 505 -12.06 12.96 4.35
C ASP A 505 -11.15 12.86 5.58
N THR A 506 -10.06 13.62 5.57
CA THR A 506 -9.03 13.57 6.62
C THR A 506 -8.67 14.98 7.09
N LEU A 507 -7.76 15.09 8.07
CA LEU A 507 -7.33 16.41 8.57
C LEU A 507 -6.21 17.05 7.74
N GLY A 508 -5.47 16.26 6.95
CA GLY A 508 -4.38 16.73 6.10
C GLY A 508 -4.70 16.60 4.60
N ASP A 509 -3.82 17.13 3.77
CA ASP A 509 -4.02 17.13 2.32
C ASP A 509 -3.83 15.72 1.72
N ASN A 510 -4.74 15.33 0.82
CA ASN A 510 -4.65 14.17 -0.06
C ASN A 510 -4.56 14.68 -1.51
N LYS A 511 -3.51 14.30 -2.24
CA LYS A 511 -3.14 14.85 -3.56
C LYS A 511 -2.55 13.79 -4.48
N ALA A 512 -2.23 14.20 -5.71
CA ALA A 512 -1.54 13.37 -6.70
C ALA A 512 -2.13 11.96 -6.86
N PRO A 513 -3.47 11.80 -7.01
CA PRO A 513 -4.04 10.49 -7.22
C PRO A 513 -3.64 9.95 -8.60
N HIS A 514 -3.21 8.70 -8.65
CA HIS A 514 -2.99 7.96 -9.89
C HIS A 514 -3.82 6.68 -9.88
N TRP A 515 -4.72 6.54 -10.87
CA TRP A 515 -5.61 5.41 -10.99
C TRP A 515 -5.02 4.39 -11.97
N GLY A 516 -4.75 3.18 -11.49
CA GLY A 516 -4.15 2.09 -12.26
C GLY A 516 -4.94 0.78 -12.16
N GLU A 517 -4.59 -0.17 -13.02
CA GLU A 517 -5.28 -1.46 -13.18
C GLU A 517 -4.40 -2.67 -12.88
#